data_AF-A0AA43LP59-F1
#
_entry.id   AF-A0AA43LP59-F1
#
_cell.length_a   1.000
_cell.length_b   1.000
_cell.length_c   1.000
_cell.angle_alpha   90.00
_cell.angle_beta   90.00
_cell.angle_gamma   90.00
#
_symmetry.space_group_name_H-M   'P 1'
#
loop_
_entity.id
_entity.type
_entity.pdbx_description
1 polymer ?
#
loop_
_entity_poly.entity_id
_entity_poly.type
_entity_poly.pdbx_seq_one_letter_code
_entity_poly.pdbx_strand_id
1 'polypeptide(L)'
;MSGGHFDYQQYRINTIADEILDEIRKNKEGYEDYPDGVSYGYGENGTIKERPEGWQRYSGETLKEFKEGVRLCKLAAAYAQRIDWLISGDDSESCFHKRLEEDIEKIGLEIKQLDENNWNIGKKREDVEGY
;
A
#
# COMPACT_ATOMS: atom_id res chain seq x y z
N MET A 1 24.13 19.11 -5.27
CA MET A 1 23.04 18.14 -5.09
C MET A 1 21.92 18.91 -4.41
N SER A 2 20.82 19.19 -5.13
CA SER A 2 19.66 19.88 -4.55
C SER A 2 19.08 18.91 -3.51
N GLY A 3 19.04 19.31 -2.24
CA GLY A 3 18.71 18.43 -1.11
C GLY A 3 17.22 18.10 -0.98
N GLY A 4 16.43 18.39 -2.02
CA GLY A 4 14.98 18.46 -1.94
C GLY A 4 14.53 19.60 -1.02
N HIS A 5 13.57 20.41 -1.47
CA HIS A 5 12.93 21.41 -0.62
C HIS A 5 12.20 20.79 0.58
N PHE A 6 11.71 19.55 0.45
CA PHE A 6 10.97 18.80 1.46
C PHE A 6 11.74 17.61 2.04
N ASP A 7 13.08 17.65 2.07
CA ASP A 7 13.92 16.62 2.71
C ASP A 7 13.59 15.17 2.29
N TYR A 8 13.15 15.00 1.03
CA TYR A 8 12.73 13.73 0.46
C TYR A 8 11.63 12.97 1.23
N GLN A 9 10.78 13.67 2.00
CA GLN A 9 9.73 13.05 2.81
C GLN A 9 8.67 12.29 1.98
N GLN A 10 8.53 12.58 0.69
CA GLN A 10 7.67 11.83 -0.23
C GLN A 10 7.98 10.33 -0.27
N TYR A 11 9.24 9.90 -0.03
CA TYR A 11 9.56 8.49 0.06
C TYR A 11 8.92 7.82 1.27
N ARG A 12 8.76 8.54 2.39
CA ARG A 12 8.04 8.01 3.56
C ARG A 12 6.56 7.80 3.26
N ILE A 13 5.95 8.66 2.46
CA ILE A 13 4.56 8.50 2.01
C ILE A 13 4.44 7.24 1.13
N ASN A 14 5.39 7.01 0.23
CA ASN A 14 5.43 5.75 -0.55
C ASN A 14 5.61 4.53 0.35
N THR A 15 6.50 4.58 1.35
CA THR A 15 6.67 3.50 2.33
C THR A 15 5.36 3.19 3.06
N ILE A 16 4.60 4.21 3.47
CA ILE A 16 3.28 4.01 4.09
C ILE A 16 2.32 3.32 3.12
N ALA A 17 2.32 3.72 1.84
CA ALA A 17 1.49 3.07 0.83
C ALA A 17 1.84 1.57 0.67
N ASP A 18 3.13 1.24 0.68
CA ASP A 18 3.62 -0.14 0.58
C ASP A 18 3.25 -0.97 1.83
N GLU A 19 3.38 -0.39 3.02
CA GLU A 19 2.98 -1.04 4.28
C GLU A 19 1.47 -1.33 4.33
N ILE A 20 0.63 -0.38 3.88
CA ILE A 20 -0.82 -0.61 3.77
C ILE A 20 -1.11 -1.73 2.77
N LEU A 21 -0.43 -1.72 1.62
CA LEU A 21 -0.58 -2.76 0.60
C LEU A 21 -0.21 -4.15 1.14
N ASP A 22 0.83 -4.26 1.95
CA ASP A 22 1.21 -5.50 2.60
C ASP A 22 0.19 -5.95 3.64
N GLU A 23 -0.41 -5.03 4.39
CA GLU A 23 -1.53 -5.36 5.29
C GLU A 23 -2.75 -5.87 4.49
N ILE A 24 -3.08 -5.29 3.34
CA ILE A 24 -4.15 -5.79 2.46
C ILE A 24 -3.85 -7.24 2.02
N ARG A 25 -2.60 -7.52 1.60
CA ARG A 25 -2.19 -8.85 1.13
C ARG A 25 -2.29 -9.93 2.22
N LYS A 26 -1.87 -9.60 3.45
CA LYS A 26 -1.98 -10.50 4.62
C LYS A 26 -3.43 -10.83 4.98
N ASN A 27 -4.38 -10.00 4.57
CA ASN A 27 -5.80 -10.16 4.89
C ASN A 27 -6.57 -11.06 3.91
N LYS A 28 -5.95 -11.52 2.82
CA LYS A 28 -6.66 -12.25 1.77
C LYS A 28 -6.70 -13.77 1.97
N GLU A 29 -6.04 -14.30 2.98
CA GLU A 29 -6.20 -15.70 3.39
C GLU A 29 -7.32 -15.79 4.45
N GLY A 30 -8.42 -16.47 4.08
CA GLY A 30 -9.56 -16.94 4.90
C GLY A 30 -10.34 -15.91 5.75
N TYR A 31 -11.58 -15.59 5.34
CA TYR A 31 -12.54 -14.87 6.20
C TYR A 31 -13.32 -15.84 7.07
N GLU A 32 -13.24 -15.68 8.38
CA GLU A 32 -14.26 -16.19 9.31
C GLU A 32 -14.70 -15.03 10.20
N ASP A 33 -16.01 -14.74 10.15
CA ASP A 33 -16.66 -13.72 10.97
C ASP A 33 -16.56 -14.15 12.43
N TYR A 34 -15.93 -13.35 13.28
CA TYR A 34 -15.90 -13.67 14.71
C TYR A 34 -17.26 -13.36 15.34
N PRO A 35 -17.86 -14.30 16.07
CA PRO A 35 -18.93 -13.94 16.98
C PRO A 35 -18.40 -12.92 18.00
N ASP A 36 -19.20 -11.89 18.25
CA ASP A 36 -18.90 -10.80 19.19
C ASP A 36 -18.39 -11.36 20.53
N GLY A 37 -17.22 -10.91 21.00
CA GLY A 37 -16.64 -11.29 22.30
C GLY A 37 -15.40 -12.20 22.31
N VAL A 38 -14.79 -12.55 21.16
CA VAL A 38 -13.51 -13.30 21.18
C VAL A 38 -12.31 -12.35 21.21
N SER A 39 -11.77 -12.16 22.41
CA SER A 39 -10.48 -11.51 22.64
C SER A 39 -9.33 -12.49 22.35
N TYR A 40 -8.33 -12.06 21.57
CA TYR A 40 -7.04 -12.72 21.50
C TYR A 40 -6.27 -12.44 22.80
N GLY A 41 -5.81 -13.50 23.48
CA GLY A 41 -5.11 -13.41 24.75
C GLY A 41 -5.08 -14.74 25.51
N TYR A 42 -4.83 -14.65 26.81
CA TYR A 42 -4.93 -15.80 27.73
C TYR A 42 -6.40 -16.08 28.04
N GLY A 43 -6.85 -17.31 27.82
CA GLY A 43 -8.08 -17.81 28.43
C GLY A 43 -7.99 -17.78 29.96
N GLU A 44 -9.12 -17.85 30.66
CA GLU A 44 -9.18 -17.87 32.13
C GLU A 44 -8.29 -18.96 32.78
N ASN A 45 -7.97 -19.99 32.01
CA ASN A 45 -7.11 -21.13 32.37
C ASN A 45 -5.68 -21.03 31.82
N GLY A 46 -5.25 -19.87 31.33
CA GLY A 46 -3.91 -19.66 30.77
C GLY A 46 -3.69 -20.25 29.37
N THR A 47 -4.76 -20.69 28.70
CA THR A 47 -4.67 -21.18 27.30
C THR A 47 -4.45 -20.01 26.35
N ILE A 48 -3.41 -20.08 25.52
CA ILE A 48 -3.20 -19.13 24.42
C ILE A 48 -4.16 -19.51 23.31
N LYS A 49 -5.11 -18.65 22.97
CA LYS A 49 -5.87 -18.80 21.71
C LYS A 49 -4.99 -18.31 20.57
N GLU A 50 -4.32 -19.24 19.90
CA GLU A 50 -3.54 -18.93 18.70
C GLU A 50 -4.46 -18.43 17.59
N ARG A 51 -3.97 -17.48 16.79
CA ARG A 51 -4.69 -16.96 15.63
C ARG A 51 -4.82 -18.07 14.59
N PRO A 52 -6.03 -18.34 14.06
CA PRO A 52 -6.18 -19.31 12.99
C PRO A 52 -5.25 -18.97 11.81
N GLU A 53 -4.61 -20.00 11.28
CA GLU A 53 -3.83 -19.89 10.04
C GLU A 53 -4.79 -19.50 8.90
N GLY A 54 -4.47 -18.41 8.19
CA GLY A 54 -5.36 -17.83 7.19
C GLY A 54 -6.56 -17.07 7.76
N TRP A 55 -6.35 -16.19 8.76
CA TRP A 55 -7.40 -15.29 9.27
C TRP A 55 -7.35 -13.90 8.64
N GLN A 56 -8.46 -13.50 8.02
CA GLN A 56 -8.74 -12.15 7.55
C GLN A 56 -9.09 -11.24 8.74
N ARG A 57 -8.21 -10.26 8.99
CA ARG A 57 -8.25 -9.34 10.12
C ARG A 57 -9.22 -8.18 9.94
N TYR A 58 -9.54 -7.81 8.71
CA TYR A 58 -10.33 -6.63 8.37
C TYR A 58 -11.50 -6.97 7.44
N SER A 59 -12.64 -6.30 7.63
CA SER A 59 -13.80 -6.45 6.78
C SER A 59 -13.52 -6.02 5.34
N GLY A 60 -14.32 -6.50 4.38
CA GLY A 60 -14.20 -6.08 2.99
C GLY A 60 -14.38 -4.58 2.78
N GLU A 61 -15.25 -3.92 3.58
CA GLU A 61 -15.39 -2.46 3.57
C GLU A 61 -14.12 -1.76 4.08
N THR A 62 -13.53 -2.23 5.18
CA THR A 62 -12.26 -1.69 5.68
C THR A 62 -11.14 -1.83 4.65
N LEU A 63 -11.08 -2.98 3.96
CA LEU A 63 -10.08 -3.20 2.91
C LEU A 63 -10.30 -2.30 1.69
N LYS A 64 -11.54 -1.91 1.36
CA LYS A 64 -11.79 -0.90 0.32
C LYS A 64 -11.20 0.45 0.69
N GLU A 65 -11.35 0.88 1.94
CA GLU A 65 -10.73 2.12 2.42
C GLU A 65 -9.20 2.05 2.41
N PHE A 66 -8.61 0.89 2.73
CA PHE A 66 -7.16 0.72 2.67
C PHE A 66 -6.64 0.86 1.23
N LYS A 67 -7.35 0.27 0.26
CA LYS A 67 -7.02 0.39 -1.17
C LYS A 67 -7.05 1.84 -1.64
N GLU A 68 -8.05 2.59 -1.20
CA GLU A 68 -8.14 4.03 -1.48
C GLU A 68 -7.00 4.80 -0.78
N GLY A 69 -6.66 4.43 0.46
CA GLY A 69 -5.49 4.95 1.17
C GLY A 69 -4.19 4.79 0.40
N VAL A 70 -3.95 3.62 -0.21
CA VAL A 70 -2.78 3.37 -1.08
C VAL A 70 -2.77 4.35 -2.26
N ARG A 71 -3.91 4.52 -2.95
CA ARG A 71 -4.04 5.44 -4.08
C ARG A 71 -3.74 6.89 -3.67
N LEU A 72 -4.31 7.34 -2.56
CA LEU A 72 -4.12 8.70 -2.04
C LEU A 72 -2.69 8.97 -1.59
N CYS A 73 -2.03 8.00 -0.93
CA CYS A 73 -0.62 8.13 -0.55
C CYS A 73 0.27 8.28 -1.78
N LYS A 74 0.07 7.45 -2.81
CA LYS A 74 0.85 7.54 -4.06
C LYS A 74 0.66 8.88 -4.77
N LEU A 75 -0.59 9.37 -4.83
CA LEU A 75 -0.87 10.70 -5.36
C LEU A 75 -0.17 11.77 -4.54
N ALA A 76 -0.30 11.76 -3.22
CA ALA A 76 0.35 12.73 -2.35
C ALA A 76 1.88 12.74 -2.53
N ALA A 77 2.51 11.56 -2.64
CA ALA A 77 3.94 11.43 -2.90
C ALA A 77 4.34 12.03 -4.25
N ALA A 78 3.57 11.78 -5.32
CA ALA A 78 3.80 12.35 -6.63
C ALA A 78 3.69 13.89 -6.63
N TYR A 79 2.62 14.43 -6.04
CA TYR A 79 2.46 15.88 -5.90
C TYR A 79 3.60 16.51 -5.10
N ALA A 80 3.95 15.91 -3.95
CA ALA A 80 5.06 16.38 -3.12
C ALA A 80 6.37 16.40 -3.91
N GLN A 81 6.67 15.33 -4.66
CA GLN A 81 7.87 15.22 -5.49
C GLN A 81 7.93 16.29 -6.59
N ARG A 82 6.80 16.55 -7.28
CA ARG A 82 6.77 17.51 -8.40
C ARG A 82 6.87 18.95 -7.92
N ILE A 83 6.20 19.27 -6.82
CA ILE A 83 6.29 20.59 -6.20
C ILE A 83 7.72 20.82 -5.68
N ASP A 84 8.34 19.80 -5.07
CA ASP A 84 9.72 19.84 -4.60
C ASP A 84 10.72 20.21 -5.71
N TRP A 85 10.60 19.55 -6.86
CA TRP A 85 11.45 19.83 -8.03
C TRP A 85 11.19 21.20 -8.65
N LEU A 86 9.92 21.64 -8.72
CA LEU A 86 9.58 22.97 -9.21
C LEU A 86 10.21 24.06 -8.35
N ILE A 87 10.07 23.96 -7.02
CA ILE A 87 10.62 24.95 -6.08
C ILE A 87 12.15 24.91 -6.04
N SER A 88 12.75 23.73 -6.22
CA SER A 88 14.21 23.56 -6.26
C SER A 88 14.83 24.01 -7.58
N GLY A 89 14.02 24.35 -8.59
CA GLY A 89 14.47 24.75 -9.93
C GLY A 89 14.90 23.59 -10.83
N ASP A 90 14.61 22.35 -10.42
CA ASP A 90 14.85 21.12 -11.20
C ASP A 90 13.75 20.90 -12.27
N ASP A 91 12.52 21.39 -12.00
CA ASP A 91 11.42 21.48 -12.96
C ASP A 91 11.12 22.94 -13.33
N SER A 92 10.78 23.19 -14.60
CA SER A 92 10.04 24.40 -15.00
C SER A 92 8.54 24.21 -14.78
N GLU A 93 7.74 25.28 -14.82
CA GLU A 93 6.27 25.16 -14.74
C GLU A 93 5.68 24.24 -15.82
N SER A 94 6.21 24.30 -17.05
CA SER A 94 5.75 23.42 -18.14
C SER A 94 6.11 21.96 -17.91
N CYS A 95 7.32 21.69 -17.41
CA CYS A 95 7.74 20.35 -17.03
C CYS A 95 6.94 19.81 -15.84
N PHE A 96 6.63 20.65 -14.85
CA PHE A 96 5.82 20.31 -13.69
C PHE A 96 4.46 19.74 -14.11
N HIS A 97 3.70 20.47 -14.94
CA HIS A 97 2.38 20.02 -15.37
C HIS A 97 2.43 18.72 -16.16
N LYS A 98 3.35 18.63 -17.13
CA LYS A 98 3.49 17.42 -17.95
C LYS A 98 3.87 16.19 -17.12
N ARG A 99 4.87 16.31 -16.25
CA ARG A 99 5.36 15.18 -15.43
C ARG A 99 4.35 14.78 -14.36
N LEU A 100 3.61 15.74 -13.81
CA LEU A 100 2.54 15.46 -12.86
C LEU A 100 1.41 14.66 -13.52
N GLU A 101 1.02 15.02 -14.74
CA GLU A 101 0.02 14.27 -15.51
C GLU A 101 0.49 12.83 -15.79
N GLU A 102 1.74 12.66 -16.25
CA GLU A 102 2.36 11.35 -16.49
C GLU A 102 2.39 10.48 -15.21
N ASP A 103 2.74 11.06 -14.06
CA ASP A 103 2.76 10.33 -12.78
C ASP A 103 1.35 9.93 -12.33
N ILE A 104 0.35 10.79 -12.48
CA ILE A 104 -1.04 10.50 -12.15
C ILE A 104 -1.57 9.36 -13.02
N GLU A 105 -1.30 9.41 -14.34
CA GLU A 105 -1.69 8.35 -15.27
C GLU A 105 -1.04 7.02 -14.88
N LYS A 106 0.27 7.03 -14.59
CA LYS A 106 0.99 5.84 -14.15
C LYS A 106 0.41 5.24 -12.87
N ILE A 107 0.08 6.08 -11.88
CA ILE A 107 -0.58 5.63 -10.64
C ILE A 107 -1.94 5.01 -10.96
N GLY A 108 -2.74 5.63 -11.84
CA GLY A 108 -4.02 5.09 -12.28
C GLY A 108 -3.89 3.70 -12.92
N LEU A 109 -2.91 3.52 -13.79
CA LEU A 109 -2.60 2.22 -14.41
C LEU A 109 -2.18 1.17 -13.37
N GLU A 110 -1.35 1.56 -12.39
CA GLU A 110 -0.90 0.67 -11.33
C GLU A 110 -2.06 0.21 -10.43
N ILE A 111 -2.94 1.11 -10.03
CA ILE A 111 -4.13 0.77 -9.23
C ILE A 111 -5.05 -0.16 -10.02
N LYS A 112 -5.28 0.12 -11.30
CA LYS A 112 -6.06 -0.76 -12.18
C LYS A 112 -5.45 -2.16 -12.27
N GLN A 113 -4.13 -2.26 -12.43
CA GLN A 113 -3.42 -3.53 -12.46
C GLN A 113 -3.52 -4.28 -11.11
N LEU A 114 -3.48 -3.56 -9.98
CA LEU A 114 -3.72 -4.16 -8.67
C LEU A 114 -5.14 -4.70 -8.56
N ASP A 115 -6.16 -3.97 -9.01
CA ASP A 115 -7.55 -4.43 -9.03
C ASP A 115 -7.72 -5.70 -9.88
N GLU A 116 -7.17 -5.73 -11.10
CA GLU A 116 -7.21 -6.89 -12.00
C GLU A 116 -6.54 -8.13 -11.38
N ASN A 117 -5.48 -7.93 -10.60
CA ASN A 117 -4.77 -9.01 -9.89
C ASN A 117 -5.38 -9.33 -8.52
N ASN A 118 -6.57 -8.81 -8.21
CA ASN A 118 -7.22 -8.94 -6.90
C ASN A 118 -6.28 -8.53 -5.74
N TRP A 119 -5.46 -7.51 -5.96
CA TRP A 119 -4.45 -6.98 -5.04
C TRP A 119 -3.35 -7.97 -4.62
N ASN A 120 -3.25 -9.11 -5.33
CA ASN A 120 -2.16 -10.07 -5.20
C ASN A 120 -1.20 -9.92 -6.37
N ILE A 121 -0.03 -9.34 -6.12
CA ILE A 121 1.09 -9.49 -7.04
C ILE A 121 1.73 -10.83 -6.67
N GLY A 122 1.34 -11.90 -7.36
CA GLY A 122 1.88 -13.22 -7.12
C GLY A 122 3.40 -13.17 -7.10
N LYS A 123 4.03 -13.89 -6.16
CA LYS A 123 5.41 -14.29 -6.37
C LYS A 123 5.47 -14.96 -7.74
N LYS A 124 6.24 -14.42 -8.68
CA LYS A 124 6.96 -15.31 -9.59
C LYS A 124 7.97 -16.07 -8.74
N ARG A 125 7.51 -17.16 -8.12
CA ARG A 125 8.31 -18.27 -7.64
C ARG A 125 7.62 -19.55 -8.08
N GLU A 126 7.44 -19.67 -9.37
CA GLU A 126 7.62 -20.96 -10.04
C GLU A 126 8.95 -20.81 -10.80
N ASP A 127 9.77 -21.85 -10.83
CA ASP A 127 11.10 -21.97 -11.50
C ASP A 127 12.37 -21.83 -10.64
N VAL A 128 12.38 -22.43 -9.44
CA VAL A 128 13.59 -23.18 -9.01
C VAL A 128 13.18 -24.53 -8.44
N GLU A 129 12.58 -25.34 -9.30
CA GLU A 129 12.81 -26.78 -9.23
C GLU A 129 14.23 -27.05 -9.73
N GLY A 130 14.97 -27.87 -8.98
CA GLY A 130 16.20 -28.52 -9.41
C GLY A 130 17.48 -27.84 -8.94
N TYR A 131 17.99 -28.25 -7.77
CA TYR A 131 19.32 -28.85 -7.60
C TYR A 131 19.33 -29.72 -6.34
#